data_AF-A0A7V1JK30-F1
#
_entry.id   AF-A0A7V1JK30-F1
#
_cell.length_a   1.000
_cell.length_b   1.000
_cell.length_c   1.000
_cell.angle_alpha   90.00
_cell.angle_beta   90.00
_cell.angle_gamma   90.00
#
_symmetry.space_group_name_H-M   'P 1'
#
loop_
_entity.id
_entity.type
_entity.pdbx_description
1 polymer ?
#
loop_
_entity_poly.entity_id
_entity_poly.type
_entity_poly.pdbx_seq_one_letter_code
_entity_poly.pdbx_strand_id
1 'polypeptide(L)' 'RDAAEMILVGATAVGIGSAVTYRGMTVFRKVCQELEDYMERHGYENLEGFRGRARE' A
#
# COMPACT_ATOMS: atom_id res chain seq x y z
N ARG A 1 -1.45 -5.37 2.25
CA ARG A 1 -0.22 -5.44 3.08
C ARG A 1 1.03 -5.24 2.21
N ASP A 2 1.26 -6.05 1.18
CA ASP A 2 2.46 -5.97 0.32
C ASP A 2 2.73 -4.56 -0.25
N ALA A 3 1.69 -3.88 -0.75
CA ALA A 3 1.83 -2.51 -1.28
C ALA A 3 2.25 -1.50 -0.21
N ALA A 4 1.79 -1.68 1.03
CA ALA A 4 2.15 -0.83 2.15
C ALA A 4 3.66 -0.99 2.48
N GLU A 5 4.16 -2.22 2.52
CA GLU A 5 5.58 -2.51 2.77
C GLU A 5 6.49 -1.90 1.71
N MET A 6 6.09 -1.97 0.44
CA MET A 6 6.84 -1.35 -0.66
C MET A 6 6.93 0.18 -0.51
N ILE A 7 5.84 0.83 -0.11
CA ILE A 7 5.82 2.28 0.09
C ILE A 7 6.63 2.67 1.35
N LEU A 8 6.56 1.87 2.43
CA LEU A 8 7.36 2.08 3.65
C LEU A 8 8.86 2.11 3.39
N VAL A 9 9.35 1.26 2.49
CA VAL A 9 10.78 1.26 2.10
C VAL A 9 11.13 2.34 1.07
N GLY A 10 10.17 3.18 0.68
CA GLY A 10 10.39 4.39 -0.12
C GLY A 10 9.80 4.36 -1.54
N ALA A 11 9.02 3.34 -1.91
CA ALA A 11 8.38 3.33 -3.24
C ALA A 11 7.36 4.47 -3.38
N THR A 12 7.44 5.22 -4.48
CA THR A 12 6.44 6.26 -4.83
C THR A 12 5.19 5.67 -5.48
N ALA A 13 5.31 4.51 -6.14
CA ALA A 13 4.21 3.81 -6.79
C ALA A 13 4.43 2.29 -6.75
N VAL A 14 3.32 1.54 -6.77
CA VAL A 14 3.32 0.06 -6.77
C VAL A 14 2.50 -0.43 -7.97
N GLY A 15 3.10 -1.30 -8.79
CA GLY A 15 2.43 -1.94 -9.92
C GLY A 15 1.76 -3.26 -9.54
N ILE A 16 0.56 -3.52 -10.05
CA ILE A 16 -0.19 -4.75 -9.80
C ILE A 16 -0.48 -5.45 -11.13
N GLY A 17 0.25 -6.54 -11.41
CA GLY A 17 0.09 -7.32 -12.63
C GLY A 17 -0.51 -8.70 -12.38
N SER A 18 0.24 -9.57 -11.69
CA SER A 18 -0.16 -10.96 -11.44
C SER A 18 -1.49 -11.05 -10.67
N ALA A 19 -1.71 -10.18 -9.69
CA ALA A 19 -2.91 -10.23 -8.88
C ALA A 19 -4.19 -9.87 -9.66
N VAL A 20 -4.09 -9.12 -10.76
CA VAL A 20 -5.23 -8.85 -11.66
C VAL A 20 -5.66 -10.14 -12.36
N THR A 21 -4.72 -10.96 -12.82
CA THR A 21 -5.03 -12.26 -13.45
C THR A 21 -5.75 -13.21 -12.50
N TYR A 22 -5.34 -13.26 -11.24
CA TYR A 22 -5.91 -14.19 -10.25
C TYR A 22 -7.20 -13.68 -9.58
N ARG A 23 -7.34 -12.37 -9.36
CA ARG A 23 -8.42 -11.79 -8.52
C ARG A 23 -9.31 -10.80 -9.29
N GLY A 24 -9.03 -10.59 -10.57
CA GLY A 24 -9.72 -9.62 -11.42
C GLY A 24 -9.49 -8.17 -10.98
N MET A 25 -10.27 -7.26 -11.55
CA MET A 25 -10.16 -5.81 -11.30
C MET A 25 -10.49 -5.40 -9.86
N THR A 26 -11.14 -6.26 -9.07
CA THR A 26 -11.48 -5.97 -7.67
C THR A 26 -10.25 -5.81 -6.78
N VAL A 27 -9.08 -6.30 -7.24
CA VAL A 27 -7.82 -6.22 -6.50
C VAL A 27 -7.42 -4.78 -6.18
N PHE A 28 -7.69 -3.82 -7.08
CA PHE A 28 -7.31 -2.43 -6.85
C PHE A 28 -8.04 -1.84 -5.64
N ARG A 29 -9.36 -2.06 -5.56
CA ARG A 29 -10.17 -1.61 -4.43
C ARG A 29 -9.70 -2.25 -3.12
N LYS A 30 -9.41 -3.54 -3.15
CA LYS A 30 -8.92 -4.28 -1.98
C LYS A 30 -7.58 -3.73 -1.50
N VAL A 31 -6.66 -3.44 -2.43
CA VAL A 31 -5.35 -2.86 -2.07
C VAL A 31 -5.52 -1.47 -1.47
N CYS A 32 -6.39 -0.62 -2.01
CA CYS A 32 -6.69 0.69 -1.41
C CYS A 32 -7.20 0.57 0.02
N GLN A 33 -8.18 -0.31 0.26
CA GLN A 33 -8.72 -0.55 1.61
C GLN A 33 -7.66 -1.08 2.57
N GLU A 34 -6.83 -2.04 2.14
CA GLU A 34 -5.74 -2.55 2.97
C GLU A 34 -4.68 -1.47 3.29
N LEU A 35 -4.51 -0.48 2.41
CA LEU A 35 -3.62 0.65 2.61
C LEU A 35 -4.19 1.64 3.62
N GLU A 36 -5.47 1.97 3.49
CA GLU A 36 -6.22 2.83 4.43
C GLU A 36 -6.23 2.21 5.83
N ASP A 37 -6.57 0.92 5.94
CA ASP A 37 -6.53 0.17 7.20
C ASP A 37 -5.12 0.18 7.83
N TYR A 38 -4.08 0.05 7.00
CA TYR A 38 -2.71 0.10 7.48
C TYR A 38 -2.37 1.48 8.04
N MET A 39 -2.75 2.53 7.32
CA MET A 39 -2.53 3.92 7.71
C MET A 39 -3.24 4.24 9.03
N GLU A 40 -4.52 3.87 9.16
CA GLU A 40 -5.31 4.09 10.38
C GLU A 40 -4.66 3.40 11.59
N ARG A 41 -4.25 2.14 11.45
CA ARG A 41 -3.63 1.36 12.53
C ARG A 41 -2.29 1.93 13.01
N HIS A 42 -1.57 2.64 12.15
CA HIS A 42 -0.25 3.21 12.46
C HIS A 42 -0.29 4.73 12.66
N GLY A 43 -1.47 5.35 12.61
CA GLY A 43 -1.63 6.79 12.81
C GLY A 43 -1.09 7.66 11.68
N TYR A 44 -1.05 7.16 10.44
CA TYR A 44 -0.66 7.95 9.28
C TYR A 44 -1.88 8.65 8.66
N GLU A 45 -1.84 9.96 8.56
CA GLU A 45 -2.92 10.75 7.93
C GLU A 45 -2.85 10.75 6.40
N ASN A 46 -1.66 10.53 5.83
CA ASN A 46 -1.43 10.54 4.40
C ASN A 46 -0.25 9.65 3.99
N LEU A 47 -0.16 9.35 2.70
CA LEU A 47 0.89 8.51 2.12
C LEU A 47 2.29 9.13 2.19
N GLU A 48 2.40 10.45 2.24
CA GLU A 48 3.69 11.13 2.36
C GLU A 48 4.33 10.91 3.74
N GLY A 49 3.52 10.94 4.80
CA GLY A 49 3.97 10.65 6.17
C GLY A 49 4.36 9.19 6.39
N PHE A 50 3.96 8.32 5.46
CA PHE A 50 4.13 6.88 5.47
C PHE A 50 5.32 6.41 4.61
N ARG A 51 5.60 7.08 3.48
CA ARG A 51 6.69 6.74 2.56
C ARG A 51 8.07 6.93 3.20
N GLY A 52 8.91 5.89 3.18
CA GLY A 52 10.31 5.96 3.63
C GLY A 52 10.52 5.86 5.15
N ARG A 53 9.46 5.59 5.93
CA ARG A 53 9.52 5.48 7.40
C ARG A 53 10.17 4.20 7.93
N ALA A 54 10.43 3.19 7.08
CA ALA A 54 11.09 1.96 7.52
C ALA A 54 12.59 2.11 7.81
N ARG A 55 13.18 3.28 7.57
CA ARG A 55 14.63 3.53 7.68
C ARG A 55 15.04 4.51 8.78
N GLU A 56 14.20 4.74 9.78
CA GLU A 56 14.58 5.42 11.04
C GLU A 56 15.02 4.43 12.11
#